data_AF-A0A4R3H1C5-F1
#
_entry.id   AF-A0A4R3H1C5-F1
#
_cell.length_a   1.000
_cell.length_b   1.000
_cell.length_c   1.000
_cell.angle_alpha   90.00
_cell.angle_beta   90.00
_cell.angle_gamma   90.00
#
_symmetry.space_group_name_H-M   'P 1'
#
loop_
_entity.id
_entity.type
_entity.pdbx_description
1 polymer ?
#
loop_
_entity_poly.entity_id
_entity_poly.type
_entity_poly.pdbx_seq_one_letter_code
_entity_poly.pdbx_strand_id
1 'polypeptide(L)'
;MIPVDFLVQFGVTWLIVVAYVTALFSVGFRLGRLKVQRPGLDAPSLEFRQWAIAPSDIWAVFGFAFSGRHAQVGDPLVSRLVIAVRVLFPLSLILVLAIFARAASLGGLVFGD
;
A
#
# COMPACT_ATOMS: atom_id res chain seq x y z
N MET A 1 9.89 14.65 26.65
CA MET A 1 8.46 14.28 26.71
C MET A 1 7.93 14.25 25.29
N ILE A 2 7.22 13.20 24.86
CA ILE A 2 6.73 13.10 23.48
C ILE A 2 5.49 14.01 23.31
N PRO A 3 5.45 14.90 22.30
CA PRO A 3 4.28 15.75 22.05
C PRO A 3 3.02 14.94 21.69
N VAL A 4 1.86 15.31 22.22
CA VAL A 4 0.58 14.62 21.94
C VAL A 4 0.22 14.66 20.45
N ASP A 5 0.50 15.78 19.79
CA ASP A 5 0.24 15.95 18.37
C ASP A 5 1.16 15.09 17.48
N PHE A 6 2.37 14.75 17.95
CA PHE A 6 3.19 13.71 17.32
C PHE A 6 2.51 12.34 17.41
N LEU A 7 1.98 11.96 18.58
CA LEU A 7 1.29 10.67 18.76
C LEU A 7 0.03 10.57 17.90
N VAL A 8 -0.74 11.65 17.79
CA VAL A 8 -1.92 11.72 16.91
C VAL A 8 -1.51 11.56 15.45
N GLN A 9 -0.51 12.32 14.98
CA GLN A 9 -0.01 12.21 13.62
C GLN A 9 0.52 10.80 13.32
N PHE A 10 1.24 10.20 14.28
CA PHE A 10 1.72 8.82 14.21
C PHE A 10 0.56 7.84 14.03
N GLY A 11 -0.43 7.88 14.92
CA GLY A 11 -1.60 7.00 14.85
C GLY A 11 -2.37 7.13 13.54
N VAL A 12 -2.69 8.36 13.11
CA VAL A 12 -3.41 8.63 11.85
C VAL A 12 -2.63 8.10 10.65
N THR A 13 -1.31 8.28 10.62
CA THR A 13 -0.48 7.81 9.51
C THR A 13 -0.49 6.29 9.43
N TRP A 14 -0.37 5.58 10.55
CA TRP A 14 -0.43 4.12 10.54
C TRP A 14 -1.79 3.58 10.10
N LEU A 15 -2.89 4.23 10.49
CA LEU A 15 -4.22 3.86 9.99
C LEU A 15 -4.30 3.98 8.46
N ILE A 16 -3.75 5.07 7.90
CA ILE A 16 -3.72 5.29 6.45
C ILE A 16 -2.82 4.28 5.75
N VAL A 17 -1.64 3.98 6.30
CA VAL A 17 -0.71 2.96 5.79
C VAL A 17 -1.37 1.57 5.80
N VAL A 18 -2.05 1.22 6.89
CA VAL A 18 -2.79 -0.06 6.97
C VAL A 18 -3.88 -0.11 5.92
N ALA A 19 -4.68 0.95 5.76
CA ALA A 19 -5.70 1.01 4.71
C ALA A 19 -5.11 0.84 3.30
N TYR A 20 -3.97 1.49 3.03
CA TYR A 20 -3.22 1.32 1.78
C TYR A 20 -2.80 -0.14 1.56
N VAL A 21 -2.15 -0.75 2.54
CA VAL A 21 -1.67 -2.14 2.47
C VAL A 21 -2.85 -3.09 2.29
N THR A 22 -3.93 -2.93 3.05
CA THR A 22 -5.13 -3.76 2.91
C THR A 22 -5.75 -3.64 1.52
N ALA A 23 -5.82 -2.43 0.96
CA ALA A 23 -6.33 -2.23 -0.40
C ALA A 23 -5.44 -2.92 -1.45
N LEU A 24 -4.12 -2.78 -1.34
CA LEU A 24 -3.15 -3.39 -2.25
C LEU A 24 -3.23 -4.93 -2.22
N PHE A 25 -3.26 -5.52 -1.03
CA PHE A 25 -3.41 -6.96 -0.86
C PHE A 25 -4.76 -7.46 -1.37
N SER A 26 -5.83 -6.70 -1.14
CA SER A 26 -7.16 -7.02 -1.66
C SER A 26 -7.19 -7.05 -3.19
N VAL A 27 -6.51 -6.11 -3.87
CA VAL A 27 -6.32 -6.16 -5.34
C VAL A 27 -5.61 -7.46 -5.73
N GLY A 28 -4.47 -7.73 -5.12
CA GLY A 28 -3.64 -8.89 -5.44
C GLY A 28 -4.36 -10.23 -5.27
N PHE A 29 -5.08 -10.42 -4.17
CA PHE A 29 -5.88 -11.63 -3.94
C PHE A 29 -7.09 -11.72 -4.85
N ARG A 30 -7.75 -10.59 -5.15
CA ARG A 30 -8.87 -10.56 -6.08
C ARG A 30 -8.42 -10.97 -7.49
N LEU A 31 -7.29 -10.45 -7.95
CA LEU A 31 -6.69 -10.83 -9.23
C LEU A 31 -6.32 -12.31 -9.26
N GLY A 32 -5.78 -12.87 -8.17
CA GLY A 32 -5.55 -14.31 -8.03
C GLY A 32 -6.83 -15.14 -8.18
N ARG A 33 -7.92 -14.74 -7.52
CA ARG A 33 -9.23 -15.41 -7.69
C ARG A 33 -9.77 -15.29 -9.11
N LEU A 34 -9.60 -14.14 -9.76
CA LEU A 34 -10.04 -13.91 -11.13
C LEU A 34 -9.26 -14.77 -12.13
N LYS A 35 -7.96 -15.00 -11.91
CA LYS A 35 -7.17 -15.94 -12.72
C LYS A 35 -7.67 -17.37 -12.65
N VAL A 36 -8.10 -17.82 -11.46
CA VAL A 36 -8.69 -19.15 -11.30
C VAL A 36 -10.00 -19.27 -12.09
N GLN A 37 -10.80 -18.21 -12.13
CA GLN A 37 -12.07 -18.17 -12.88
C GLN A 37 -11.88 -17.95 -14.38
N ARG A 38 -10.82 -17.25 -14.78
CA ARG A 38 -10.50 -16.89 -16.17
C ARG A 38 -9.03 -17.27 -16.46
N PRO A 39 -8.77 -18.56 -16.74
CA PRO A 39 -7.42 -19.01 -17.11
C PRO A 39 -6.91 -18.21 -18.32
N GLY A 40 -5.71 -17.64 -18.21
CA GLY A 40 -5.12 -16.79 -19.26
C GLY A 40 -5.28 -15.27 -19.04
N LEU A 41 -5.90 -14.84 -17.94
CA LEU A 41 -5.88 -13.42 -17.54
C LEU A 41 -4.45 -12.96 -17.24
N ASP A 42 -3.90 -12.10 -18.10
CA ASP A 42 -2.59 -11.47 -17.90
C ASP A 42 -2.69 -10.31 -16.89
N ALA A 43 -2.64 -10.66 -15.60
CA ALA A 43 -2.57 -9.74 -14.47
C ALA A 43 -1.60 -10.29 -13.42
N PRO A 44 -0.96 -9.48 -12.58
CA PRO A 44 -0.24 -10.01 -11.42
C PRO A 44 -1.23 -10.50 -10.36
N SER A 45 -0.80 -11.42 -9.51
CA SER A 45 -1.60 -11.95 -8.41
C SER A 45 -0.71 -12.19 -7.20
N LEU A 46 -1.26 -12.02 -5.99
CA LEU A 46 -0.57 -12.44 -4.79
C LEU A 46 -0.89 -13.91 -4.56
N GLU A 47 0.11 -14.76 -4.73
CA GLU A 47 0.03 -16.19 -4.44
C GLU A 47 0.84 -16.46 -3.17
N PHE A 48 0.21 -17.12 -2.19
CA PHE A 48 0.97 -17.65 -1.07
C PHE A 48 1.77 -18.85 -1.58
N ARG A 49 3.09 -18.69 -1.65
CA ARG A 49 4.02 -19.79 -1.93
C ARG A 49 4.77 -20.09 -0.65
N GLN A 50 4.66 -21.33 -0.16
CA GLN A 50 5.42 -21.78 1.02
C GLN A 50 5.28 -20.83 2.23
N TRP A 51 4.04 -20.39 2.54
CA TRP A 51 3.70 -19.52 3.67
C TRP A 51 4.18 -18.06 3.58
N ALA A 52 4.75 -17.64 2.45
CA ALA A 52 5.16 -16.27 2.22
C ALA A 52 4.59 -15.73 0.90
N ILE A 53 4.47 -14.40 0.83
CA ILE A 53 4.24 -13.67 -0.41
C ILE A 53 5.60 -13.14 -0.85
N ALA A 54 6.01 -13.43 -2.09
CA ALA A 54 7.28 -12.94 -2.59
C ALA A 54 7.22 -11.40 -2.73
N PRO A 55 8.25 -10.66 -2.29
CA PRO A 55 8.28 -9.21 -2.45
C PRO A 55 8.08 -8.75 -3.90
N SER A 56 8.53 -9.53 -4.87
CA SER A 56 8.31 -9.30 -6.30
C SER A 56 6.84 -9.22 -6.69
N ASP A 57 5.98 -10.02 -6.06
CA ASP A 57 4.56 -10.07 -6.38
C ASP A 57 3.84 -8.81 -5.90
N ILE A 58 4.28 -8.28 -4.75
CA ILE A 58 3.80 -7.01 -4.21
C ILE A 58 4.17 -5.88 -5.18
N TRP A 59 5.41 -5.84 -5.65
CA TRP A 59 5.86 -4.86 -6.64
C TRP A 59 5.13 -5.01 -7.98
N ALA A 60 4.84 -6.23 -8.41
CA ALA A 60 4.09 -6.48 -9.63
C ALA A 60 2.64 -5.97 -9.51
N VAL A 61 1.95 -6.24 -8.41
CA VAL A 61 0.58 -5.73 -8.14
C VAL A 61 0.59 -4.21 -8.03
N PHE A 62 1.58 -3.65 -7.35
CA PHE A 62 1.78 -2.19 -7.28
C PHE A 62 1.96 -1.60 -8.67
N GLY A 63 2.91 -2.10 -9.47
CA GLY A 63 3.15 -1.64 -10.84
C GLY A 63 1.91 -1.76 -11.72
N PHE A 64 1.13 -2.82 -11.56
CA PHE A 64 -0.14 -3.01 -12.25
C PHE A 64 -1.23 -2.01 -11.84
N ALA A 65 -1.31 -1.67 -10.56
CA ALA A 65 -2.22 -0.64 -10.08
C ALA A 65 -1.92 0.71 -10.77
N PHE A 66 -0.64 1.04 -11.02
CA PHE A 66 -0.25 2.29 -11.66
C PHE A 66 -0.18 2.24 -13.20
N SER A 67 -0.04 1.08 -13.82
CA SER A 67 0.11 0.94 -15.29
C SER A 67 -1.14 1.23 -16.11
N GLY A 68 -2.33 1.28 -15.48
CA GLY A 68 -3.60 1.47 -16.19
C GLY A 68 -4.20 0.18 -16.78
N ARG A 69 -3.45 -0.93 -16.78
CA ARG A 69 -3.91 -2.24 -17.29
C ARG A 69 -5.07 -2.84 -16.50
N HIS A 70 -5.32 -2.39 -15.28
CA HIS A 70 -6.45 -2.83 -14.45
C HIS A 70 -7.82 -2.64 -15.10
N ALA A 71 -7.98 -1.67 -16.01
CA ALA A 71 -9.20 -1.49 -16.79
C ALA A 71 -9.51 -2.70 -17.69
N GLN A 72 -8.48 -3.41 -18.17
CA GLN A 72 -8.62 -4.58 -19.05
C GLN A 72 -9.17 -5.81 -18.31
N VAL A 73 -9.13 -5.83 -16.98
CA VAL A 73 -9.66 -6.94 -16.16
C VAL A 73 -11.19 -6.96 -16.19
N GLY A 74 -11.84 -5.82 -16.43
CA GLY A 74 -13.30 -5.70 -16.45
C GLY A 74 -13.97 -6.00 -15.11
N ASP A 75 -13.23 -5.95 -13.99
CA ASP A 75 -13.78 -6.13 -12.65
C ASP A 75 -13.93 -4.75 -11.96
N PRO A 76 -15.18 -4.33 -11.63
CA PRO A 76 -15.43 -3.04 -10.99
C PRO A 76 -14.81 -2.90 -9.60
N LEU A 77 -14.71 -4.00 -8.85
CA LEU A 77 -14.13 -4.01 -7.51
C LEU A 77 -12.62 -3.81 -7.58
N VAL A 78 -11.94 -4.48 -8.52
CA VAL A 78 -10.51 -4.25 -8.78
C VAL A 78 -10.26 -2.80 -9.15
N SER A 79 -11.10 -2.22 -10.02
CA SER A 79 -10.96 -0.83 -10.44
C SER A 79 -11.10 0.15 -9.27
N ARG A 80 -12.10 -0.04 -8.40
CA ARG A 80 -12.29 0.78 -7.18
C ARG A 80 -11.12 0.66 -6.21
N LEU A 81 -10.63 -0.56 -5.98
CA LEU A 81 -9.50 -0.78 -5.10
C LEU A 81 -8.20 -0.18 -5.67
N VAL A 82 -8.00 -0.25 -6.98
CA VAL A 82 -6.84 0.40 -7.63
C VAL A 82 -6.90 1.92 -7.48
N ILE A 83 -8.09 2.54 -7.61
CA ILE A 83 -8.25 3.97 -7.31
C ILE A 83 -7.87 4.27 -5.86
N ALA A 84 -8.34 3.47 -4.90
CA ALA A 84 -7.97 3.62 -3.50
C ALA A 84 -6.46 3.50 -3.30
N VAL A 85 -5.79 2.50 -3.90
CA VAL A 85 -4.34 2.34 -3.86
C VAL A 85 -3.61 3.57 -4.42
N ARG A 86 -4.08 4.12 -5.56
CA ARG A 86 -3.48 5.30 -6.20
C ARG A 86 -3.61 6.57 -5.37
N VAL A 87 -4.69 6.72 -4.60
CA VAL A 87 -4.89 7.88 -3.72
C VAL A 87 -4.15 7.70 -2.40
N LEU A 88 -4.25 6.50 -1.80
CA LEU A 88 -3.67 6.22 -0.50
C LEU A 88 -2.14 6.14 -0.55
N PHE A 89 -1.53 5.72 -1.67
CA PHE A 89 -0.08 5.64 -1.79
C PHE A 89 0.64 6.99 -1.60
N PRO A 90 0.38 8.05 -2.41
CA PRO A 90 1.05 9.32 -2.24
C PRO A 90 0.73 9.96 -0.88
N LEU A 91 -0.52 9.81 -0.39
CA LEU A 91 -0.91 10.29 0.92
C LEU A 91 -0.10 9.61 2.04
N SER A 92 -0.01 8.28 2.01
CA SER A 92 0.77 7.51 2.98
C SER A 92 2.24 7.89 2.91
N LEU A 93 2.80 8.03 1.70
CA LEU A 93 4.19 8.41 1.50
C LEU A 93 4.51 9.76 2.14
N ILE A 94 3.69 10.78 1.87
CA ILE A 94 3.86 12.13 2.44
C ILE A 94 3.77 12.08 3.97
N LEU A 95 2.79 11.37 4.52
CA LEU A 95 2.59 11.29 5.97
C LEU A 95 3.73 10.55 6.68
N VAL A 96 4.20 9.44 6.10
CA VAL A 96 5.34 8.69 6.62
C VAL A 96 6.60 9.56 6.61
N LEU A 97 6.89 10.23 5.49
CA LEU A 97 8.03 11.16 5.41
C LEU A 97 7.91 12.30 6.44
N ALA A 98 6.71 12.84 6.64
CA ALA A 98 6.45 13.89 7.63
C ALA A 98 6.73 13.40 9.06
N ILE A 99 6.37 12.15 9.40
CA ILE A 99 6.70 11.56 10.70
C ILE A 99 8.21 11.40 10.86
N PHE A 100 8.92 10.88 9.85
CA PHE A 100 10.37 10.70 9.95
C PHE A 100 11.11 12.03 10.08
N ALA A 101 10.71 13.05 9.31
CA ALA A 101 11.27 14.39 9.43
C ALA A 101 11.05 14.97 10.84
N ARG A 102 9.87 14.75 11.40
CA ARG A 102 9.51 15.20 12.74
C ARG A 102 10.20 14.41 13.86
N ALA A 103 10.37 13.11 13.68
CA ALA A 103 11.13 12.28 14.60
C ALA A 103 12.62 12.68 14.59
N ALA A 104 13.18 12.98 13.42
CA ALA A 104 14.55 13.47 13.28
C ALA A 104 14.74 14.83 13.93
N SER A 105 13.78 15.76 13.84
CA SER A 105 13.89 17.05 14.52
C SER A 105 13.81 16.92 16.05
N LEU A 106 12.94 16.03 16.56
CA LEU A 106 12.86 15.72 17.98
C LEU A 106 14.12 15.01 18.50
N GLY A 107 14.74 14.14 17.69
CA GLY A 107 15.98 13.44 18.04
C GLY A 107 17.23 14.31 17.89
N GLY A 108 17.30 15.18 16.88
CA GLY A 108 18.39 16.13 16.67
C GLY A 108 18.48 17.20 17.77
N LEU A 109 17.34 17.55 18.38
CA LEU A 109 17.29 18.38 19.60
C LEU A 109 17.83 17.66 20.85
N VAL A 110 18.05 16.34 20.82
CA VAL A 110 18.50 15.53 21.96
C VAL A 110 19.99 15.16 21.86
N PHE A 111 20.58 15.19 20.66
CA PHE A 111 22.00 14.86 20.43
C PHE A 111 22.83 16.04 19.88
N GLY A 112 22.26 17.25 19.90
CA GLY A 112 22.86 18.47 19.34
C GLY A 112 23.67 19.32 20.34
N ASP A 113 23.91 18.82 21.55
CA ASP A 113 24.68 19.48 22.60
C ASP A 113 26.03 18.76 22.82
#